data_AF-A0A075JHE3-F1
#
_entry.id   AF-A0A075JHE3-F1
#
_cell.length_a   1.000
_cell.length_b   1.000
_cell.length_c   1.000
_cell.angle_alpha   90.00
_cell.angle_beta   90.00
_cell.angle_gamma   90.00
#
_symmetry.space_group_name_H-M   'P 1'
#
loop_
_entity.id
_entity.type
_entity.pdbx_description
1 polymer ?
#
loop_
_entity_poly.entity_id
_entity_poly.type
_entity_poly.pdbx_seq_one_letter_code
_entity_poly.pdbx_strand_id
1 'polypeptide(L)'
;MPTATIVEGLRETPAAVKKHVPEARVVVIAPIGPASSPPPDLVRLRDAAAPVVRSSGATWLDLDFPLTGHPEWISPDGLHPNDAGYKRLAELTNARLK
;
A
#
# COMPACT_ATOMS: atom_id res chain seq x y z
N MET A 1 15.66 -6.05 0.39
CA MET A 1 15.08 -7.38 0.06
C MET A 1 14.70 -7.40 -1.40
N PRO A 2 14.87 -8.52 -2.12
CA PRO A 2 14.45 -8.62 -3.51
C PRO A 2 12.93 -8.44 -3.65
N THR A 3 12.48 -7.79 -4.72
CA THR A 3 11.04 -7.65 -5.06
C THR A 3 10.31 -8.99 -5.04
N ALA A 4 10.95 -10.05 -5.54
CA ALA A 4 10.39 -11.39 -5.56
C ALA A 4 10.03 -11.92 -4.16
N THR A 5 10.89 -11.69 -3.16
CA THR A 5 10.62 -12.10 -1.77
C THR A 5 9.44 -11.35 -1.19
N ILE A 6 9.32 -10.04 -1.46
CA ILE A 6 8.18 -9.24 -0.98
C ILE A 6 6.89 -9.72 -1.64
N VAL A 7 6.92 -9.94 -2.95
CA VAL A 7 5.77 -10.41 -3.72
C VAL A 7 5.30 -11.78 -3.24
N GLU A 8 6.20 -12.69 -2.90
CA GLU A 8 5.82 -13.99 -2.33
C GLU A 8 5.16 -13.84 -0.96
N GLY A 9 5.71 -13.01 -0.06
CA GLY A 9 5.08 -12.73 1.23
C GLY A 9 3.67 -12.12 1.08
N LEU A 10 3.44 -11.31 0.05
CA LEU A 10 2.12 -10.74 -0.29
C LEU A 10 1.14 -11.76 -0.88
N ARG A 11 1.63 -12.89 -1.41
CA ARG A 11 0.79 -14.04 -1.79
C ARG A 11 0.39 -14.83 -0.55
N GLU A 12 1.39 -15.20 0.27
CA GLU A 12 1.23 -16.13 1.38
C GLU A 12 0.41 -15.52 2.52
N THR A 13 0.65 -14.26 2.87
CA THR A 13 0.03 -13.63 4.05
C THR A 13 -1.49 -13.55 3.93
N PRO A 14 -2.08 -13.01 2.83
CA PRO A 14 -3.53 -12.97 2.70
C PRO A 14 -4.15 -14.35 2.56
N ALA A 15 -3.48 -15.30 1.89
CA ALA A 15 -3.93 -16.68 1.79
C ALA A 15 -3.98 -17.35 3.17
N ALA A 16 -2.99 -17.09 4.03
CA ALA A 16 -2.98 -17.57 5.41
C ALA A 16 -4.11 -16.96 6.24
N VAL A 17 -4.41 -15.66 6.09
CA VAL A 17 -5.57 -15.03 6.76
C VAL A 17 -6.86 -15.70 6.33
N LYS A 18 -7.07 -15.87 5.02
CA LYS A 18 -8.27 -16.53 4.46
C LYS A 18 -8.41 -17.99 4.90
N LYS A 19 -7.30 -18.70 5.11
CA LYS A 19 -7.32 -20.07 5.64
C LYS A 19 -7.85 -20.13 7.08
N HIS A 20 -7.51 -19.17 7.92
CA HIS A 20 -7.86 -19.17 9.35
C HIS A 20 -9.15 -18.39 9.67
N VAL A 21 -9.48 -17.40 8.85
CA VAL A 21 -10.67 -16.55 8.98
C VAL A 21 -11.32 -16.41 7.60
N PRO A 22 -12.02 -17.44 7.09
CA PRO A 22 -12.55 -17.47 5.72
C PRO A 22 -13.42 -16.27 5.34
N GLU A 23 -14.16 -15.75 6.32
CA GLU A 23 -15.08 -14.61 6.20
C GLU A 23 -14.38 -13.24 6.21
N ALA A 24 -13.09 -13.17 6.58
CA ALA A 24 -12.39 -11.89 6.69
C ALA A 24 -12.28 -11.17 5.34
N ARG A 25 -12.64 -9.89 5.28
CA ARG A 25 -12.29 -9.01 4.16
C ARG A 25 -10.84 -8.56 4.33
N VAL A 26 -9.93 -9.11 3.53
CA VAL A 26 -8.51 -8.73 3.55
C VAL A 26 -8.26 -7.64 2.52
N VAL A 27 -7.73 -6.51 2.98
CA VAL A 27 -7.30 -5.39 2.14
C VAL A 27 -5.81 -5.16 2.35
N VAL A 28 -5.06 -5.15 1.26
CA VAL A 28 -3.64 -4.77 1.25
C VAL A 28 -3.55 -3.38 0.63
N ILE A 29 -3.02 -2.44 1.40
CA ILE A 29 -2.78 -1.07 0.94
C ILE A 29 -1.44 -1.04 0.21
N ALA A 30 -1.43 -0.49 -1.00
CA ALA A 30 -0.23 -0.30 -1.82
C ALA A 30 0.80 0.58 -1.07
N PRO A 31 2.10 0.49 -1.42
CA PRO A 31 3.11 1.33 -0.80
C PRO A 31 2.75 2.81 -0.89
N ILE A 32 2.82 3.49 0.25
CA ILE A 32 2.75 4.95 0.29
C ILE A 32 4.14 5.48 -0.08
N GLY A 33 4.19 6.38 -1.06
CA GLY A 33 5.42 7.00 -1.53
C GLY A 33 5.77 8.29 -0.78
N PRO A 34 6.97 8.84 -1.01
CA PRO A 34 7.39 10.13 -0.46
C PRO A 34 6.62 11.29 -1.11
N ALA A 35 6.88 12.53 -0.66
CA ALA A 35 6.39 13.72 -1.36
C ALA A 35 7.15 14.05 -2.65
N SER A 36 8.35 13.50 -2.84
CA SER A 36 9.07 13.56 -4.11
C SER A 36 8.52 12.54 -5.12
N SER A 37 9.05 12.54 -6.35
CA SER A 37 8.77 11.47 -7.30
C SER A 37 9.07 10.09 -6.67
N PRO A 38 8.17 9.11 -6.80
CA PRO A 38 8.37 7.77 -6.26
C PRO A 38 9.63 7.12 -6.86
N PRO A 39 10.47 6.46 -6.04
CA PRO A 39 11.62 5.72 -6.55
C PRO A 39 11.19 4.65 -7.56
N PRO A 40 11.92 4.42 -8.67
CA PRO A 40 11.55 3.43 -9.67
C PRO A 40 11.36 2.01 -9.13
N ASP A 41 12.11 1.62 -8.10
CA ASP A 41 11.94 0.33 -7.42
C ASP A 41 10.62 0.22 -6.67
N LEU A 42 10.14 1.32 -6.08
CA LEU A 42 8.86 1.36 -5.39
C LEU A 42 7.70 1.21 -6.38
N VAL A 43 7.81 1.85 -7.55
CA VAL A 43 6.86 1.68 -8.66
C VAL A 43 6.86 0.23 -9.17
N ARG A 44 8.04 -0.34 -9.43
CA ARG A 44 8.17 -1.76 -9.83
C ARG A 44 7.56 -2.71 -8.82
N LEU A 45 7.80 -2.48 -7.52
CA LEU A 45 7.22 -3.29 -6.45
C LEU A 45 5.68 -3.17 -6.43
N ARG A 46 5.14 -1.95 -6.48
CA ARG A 46 3.69 -1.69 -6.53
C ARG A 46 3.04 -2.46 -7.68
N ASP A 47 3.61 -2.33 -8.87
CA ASP A 47 3.06 -2.94 -10.09
C ASP A 47 3.15 -4.47 -10.07
N ALA A 48 4.25 -5.03 -9.53
CA ALA A 48 4.41 -6.48 -9.39
C ALA A 48 3.52 -7.09 -8.28
N ALA A 49 3.27 -6.35 -7.21
CA ALA A 49 2.48 -6.80 -6.07
C ALA A 49 0.98 -6.88 -6.38
N ALA A 50 0.45 -5.91 -7.13
CA ALA A 50 -0.98 -5.78 -7.39
C ALA A 50 -1.67 -7.05 -7.97
N PRO A 51 -1.14 -7.71 -9.02
CA PRO A 51 -1.75 -8.96 -9.52
C PRO A 51 -1.64 -10.12 -8.52
N VAL A 52 -0.57 -10.18 -7.73
CA VAL A 52 -0.35 -11.26 -6.77
C VAL A 52 -1.31 -11.19 -5.58
N VAL A 53 -1.50 -10.00 -5.02
CA VAL A 53 -2.50 -9.76 -3.96
C VAL A 53 -3.91 -10.09 -4.43
N ARG A 54 -4.27 -9.69 -5.66
CA ARG A 54 -5.59 -10.03 -6.22
C ARG A 54 -5.75 -11.54 -6.38
N SER A 55 -4.69 -12.26 -6.77
CA SER A 55 -4.72 -13.72 -6.94
C SER A 55 -4.87 -14.49 -5.62
N SER A 56 -4.52 -13.89 -4.47
CA SER A 56 -4.66 -14.51 -3.14
C SER A 56 -6.06 -14.31 -2.53
N GLY A 57 -6.99 -13.68 -3.25
CA GLY A 57 -8.35 -13.41 -2.77
C GLY A 57 -8.47 -12.17 -1.87
N ALA A 58 -7.44 -11.33 -1.84
CA ALA A 58 -7.43 -10.05 -1.14
C ALA A 58 -7.70 -8.87 -2.09
N THR A 59 -8.13 -7.75 -1.52
CA THR A 59 -8.30 -6.49 -2.24
C THR A 59 -6.98 -5.72 -2.26
N TRP A 60 -6.50 -5.33 -3.44
CA TRP A 60 -5.42 -4.35 -3.58
C TRP A 60 -6.01 -2.93 -3.58
N LEU A 61 -5.66 -2.13 -2.58
CA LEU A 61 -6.07 -0.74 -2.45
C LEU A 61 -4.88 0.16 -2.80
N ASP A 62 -4.95 0.78 -3.96
CA ASP A 62 -3.92 1.70 -4.45
C ASP A 62 -4.44 3.14 -4.40
N LEU A 63 -3.66 4.03 -3.77
CA LEU A 63 -3.93 5.46 -3.71
C LEU A 63 -3.08 6.26 -4.71
N ASP A 64 -2.28 5.57 -5.54
CA ASP A 64 -1.44 6.14 -6.60
C ASP A 64 -0.50 7.25 -6.10
N PHE A 65 0.29 6.94 -5.07
CA PHE A 65 1.27 7.84 -4.45
C PHE A 65 0.72 9.23 -4.08
N PRO A 66 -0.29 9.29 -3.21
CA PRO A 66 -1.10 10.49 -2.97
C PRO A 66 -0.36 11.65 -2.28
N LEU A 67 0.86 11.41 -1.79
CA LEU A 67 1.68 12.42 -1.13
C LEU A 67 2.60 13.16 -2.09
N THR A 68 2.74 12.68 -3.33
CA THR A 68 3.60 13.32 -4.34
C THR A 68 3.19 14.77 -4.54
N GLY A 69 4.13 15.70 -4.38
CA GLY A 69 3.87 17.14 -4.47
C GLY A 69 3.33 17.80 -3.20
N HIS A 70 3.20 17.07 -2.09
CA HIS A 70 2.65 17.56 -0.82
C HIS A 70 3.67 17.51 0.34
N PRO A 71 4.75 18.31 0.31
CA PRO A 71 5.72 18.34 1.40
C PRO A 71 5.11 18.80 2.73
N GLU A 72 4.01 19.58 2.69
CA GLU A 72 3.24 19.99 3.87
C GLU A 72 2.58 18.82 4.62
N TRP A 73 2.49 17.64 4.00
CA TRP A 73 1.97 16.42 4.61
C TRP A 73 3.06 15.49 5.14
N ILE A 74 4.34 15.88 5.05
CA ILE A 74 5.48 15.09 5.49
C ILE A 74 6.04 15.65 6.80
N SER A 75 6.48 14.75 7.67
CA SER A 75 7.15 15.05 8.93
C SER A 75 8.57 15.58 8.69
N PRO A 76 9.24 16.18 9.70
CA PRO A 76 10.60 16.70 9.56
C PRO A 76 11.67 15.67 9.15
N ASP A 77 11.37 14.36 9.24
CA ASP A 77 12.26 13.30 8.77
C ASP A 77 12.31 13.15 7.24
N GLY A 78 11.44 13.87 6.53
CA GLY A 78 11.39 13.88 5.07
C GLY A 78 10.80 12.62 4.43
N LEU A 79 10.25 11.70 5.22
CA LEU A 79 9.72 10.42 4.73
C LEU A 79 8.30 10.13 5.22
N HIS A 80 8.06 10.19 6.53
CA HIS A 80 6.77 9.77 7.09
C HIS A 80 5.74 10.89 6.97
N PRO A 81 4.46 10.58 6.76
CA PRO A 81 3.41 11.57 6.86
C PRO A 81 3.40 12.23 8.26
N ASN A 82 3.01 13.49 8.35
CA ASN A 82 2.61 14.12 9.60
C ASN A 82 1.12 13.87 9.87
N ASP A 83 0.56 14.46 10.93
CA ASP A 83 -0.86 14.29 11.29
C ASP A 83 -1.82 14.65 10.15
N ALA A 84 -1.55 15.73 9.40
CA ALA A 84 -2.36 16.13 8.26
C ALA A 84 -2.24 15.13 7.10
N GLY A 85 -1.04 14.61 6.84
CA GLY A 85 -0.80 13.57 5.86
C GLY A 85 -1.52 12.26 6.20
N TYR A 86 -1.41 11.79 7.44
CA TYR A 86 -2.13 10.58 7.89
C TYR A 86 -3.65 10.76 7.82
N LYS A 87 -4.17 11.94 8.20
CA LYS A 87 -5.60 12.25 8.03
C LYS A 87 -6.01 12.15 6.57
N ARG A 88 -5.23 12.72 5.64
CA ARG A 88 -5.54 12.66 4.21
C ARG A 88 -5.52 11.24 3.66
N LEU A 89 -4.54 10.43 4.04
CA LEU A 89 -4.46 9.01 3.66
C LEU A 89 -5.67 8.21 4.18
N ALA A 90 -6.12 8.49 5.40
CA ALA A 90 -7.30 7.85 5.99
C ALA A 90 -8.57 8.22 5.23
N GLU A 91 -8.76 9.49 4.86
CA GLU A 91 -9.89 9.95 4.05
C GLU A 91 -9.94 9.26 2.68
N LEU A 92 -8.80 9.22 1.97
CA LEU A 92 -8.69 8.56 0.67
C LEU A 92 -8.93 7.06 0.75
N THR A 93 -8.35 6.39 1.76
CA THR A 93 -8.57 4.97 2.03
C THR A 93 -10.05 4.69 2.28
N ASN A 94 -10.70 5.47 3.15
CA ASN A 94 -12.12 5.31 3.45
C ASN A 94 -13.00 5.54 2.21
N ALA A 95 -12.67 6.52 1.37
CA ALA A 95 -13.39 6.75 0.12
C ALA A 95 -13.28 5.58 -0.87
N ARG A 96 -12.17 4.83 -0.82
CA ARG A 96 -11.90 3.68 -1.69
C ARG A 96 -12.44 2.34 -1.16
N LEU A 97 -12.73 2.27 0.15
CA LEU A 97 -13.22 1.06 0.82
C LEU A 97 -14.75 0.91 0.81
N LYS A 98 -15.48 2.02 0.62
CA LYS A 98 -16.92 2.07 0.40
C LYS A 98 -17.29 1.35 -0.90
#